data_AF-D0SI19-F1
#
_entry.id   AF-D0SI19-F1
#
_cell.length_a   1.000
_cell.length_b   1.000
_cell.length_c   1.000
_cell.angle_alpha   90.00
_cell.angle_beta   90.00
_cell.angle_gamma   90.00
#
_symmetry.space_group_name_H-M   'P 1'
#
loop_
_entity.id
_entity.type
_entity.pdbx_description
1 polymer ?
#
loop_
_entity_poly.entity_id
_entity_poly.type
_entity_poly.pdbx_seq_one_letter_code
_entity_poly.pdbx_strand_id
1 'polypeptide(L)'
;MHHRHVPTWNYQVVHVKGKIRFLEDEKSLRGILAKLTRTHEAKQEKPWKMSDAPSDYIAAELKEIIGIEIEIQHMIGKFKLSQNRDQSDAVNVVNNLKKQGQIQLAKAVKQYIED
;
A
#
# COMPACT_ATOMS: atom_id res chain seq x y z
N MET A 1 4.70 24.23 -32.27
CA MET A 1 5.75 23.40 -31.64
C MET A 1 5.79 23.73 -30.14
N HIS A 2 5.26 22.87 -29.28
CA HIS A 2 5.28 23.05 -27.82
C HIS A 2 6.52 22.33 -27.24
N HIS A 3 7.68 23.00 -27.25
CA HIS A 3 8.98 22.41 -26.84
C HIS A 3 9.39 22.78 -25.39
N ARG A 4 8.46 23.20 -24.53
CA ARG A 4 8.76 23.53 -23.11
C ARG A 4 8.15 22.51 -22.14
N HIS A 5 8.45 21.23 -22.37
CA HIS A 5 8.08 20.16 -21.43
C HIS A 5 9.30 19.30 -21.12
N VAL A 6 9.47 18.98 -19.84
CA VAL A 6 10.48 18.03 -19.37
C VAL A 6 9.78 16.73 -18.97
N PRO A 7 10.41 15.56 -19.17
CA PRO A 7 9.88 14.30 -18.67
C PRO A 7 9.78 14.34 -17.14
N THR A 8 8.71 13.76 -16.61
CA THR A 8 8.45 13.68 -15.17
C THR A 8 7.65 12.43 -14.84
N TRP A 9 7.69 12.04 -13.57
CA TRP A 9 6.95 10.91 -13.03
C TRP A 9 5.74 11.38 -12.23
N ASN A 10 4.61 10.71 -12.41
CA ASN A 10 3.47 10.85 -11.51
C ASN A 10 3.52 9.76 -10.44
N TYR A 11 3.25 10.13 -9.19
CA TYR A 11 3.27 9.22 -8.05
C TYR A 11 2.45 9.77 -6.89
N GLN A 12 2.05 8.87 -6.01
CA GLN A 12 1.54 9.17 -4.68
C GLN A 12 2.33 8.34 -3.67
N VAL A 13 2.75 8.97 -2.59
CA VAL A 13 3.53 8.28 -1.54
C VAL A 13 3.13 8.82 -0.18
N VAL A 14 3.14 7.94 0.82
CA VAL A 14 2.97 8.29 2.23
C VAL A 14 4.27 7.94 2.95
N HIS A 15 4.89 8.94 3.57
CA HIS A 15 6.02 8.76 4.48
C HIS A 15 5.51 8.77 5.91
N VAL A 16 5.66 7.64 6.61
CA VAL A 16 5.31 7.49 8.03
C VAL A 16 6.60 7.51 8.84
N LYS A 17 6.64 8.35 9.88
CA LYS A 17 7.69 8.35 10.90
C LYS A 17 7.06 8.02 12.25
N GLY A 18 7.75 7.19 13.02
CA GLY A 18 7.24 6.73 14.29
C GLY A 18 8.30 6.09 15.15
N LYS A 19 7.94 5.80 16.40
CA LYS A 19 8.78 5.01 17.30
C LYS A 19 8.48 3.53 17.08
N ILE A 20 9.53 2.72 17.08
CA ILE A 20 9.41 1.27 16.97
C ILE A 20 9.23 0.67 18.37
N ARG A 21 8.29 -0.25 18.51
CA ARG A 21 8.22 -1.23 19.58
C ARG A 21 8.36 -2.63 19.00
N PHE A 22 9.14 -3.46 19.67
CA PHE A 22 9.23 -4.88 19.35
C PHE A 22 8.17 -5.64 20.14
N LEU A 23 7.51 -6.58 19.46
CA LEU A 23 6.48 -7.44 20.02
C LEU A 23 6.97 -8.88 19.90
N GLU A 24 7.19 -9.52 21.03
CA GLU A 24 7.70 -10.90 21.10
C GLU A 24 6.69 -11.84 21.79
N ASP A 25 5.65 -11.28 22.40
CA ASP A 25 4.65 -12.10 23.08
C ASP A 25 3.75 -12.82 22.07
N GLU A 26 3.46 -14.09 22.37
CA GLU A 26 2.71 -14.98 21.48
C GLU A 26 1.33 -14.41 21.11
N LYS A 27 0.67 -13.72 22.04
CA LYS A 27 -0.68 -13.17 21.82
C LYS A 27 -0.66 -12.08 20.75
N SER A 28 0.27 -11.13 20.85
CA SER A 28 0.45 -10.07 19.85
C SER A 28 0.82 -10.64 18.48
N LEU A 29 1.79 -11.56 18.43
CA LEU A 29 2.22 -12.19 17.19
C LEU A 29 1.10 -12.99 16.51
N ARG A 30 0.32 -13.77 17.28
CA ARG A 30 -0.89 -14.44 16.78
C ARG A 30 -1.89 -13.46 16.19
N GLY A 31 -2.09 -12.32 16.85
CA GLY A 31 -2.99 -11.27 16.35
C GLY A 31 -2.56 -10.70 15.00
N ILE A 32 -1.25 -10.41 14.86
CA ILE A 32 -0.66 -9.91 13.62
C ILE A 32 -0.83 -10.95 12.50
N LEU A 33 -0.41 -12.20 12.74
CA LEU A 33 -0.50 -13.27 11.75
C LEU A 33 -1.94 -13.56 11.35
N ALA A 34 -2.88 -13.66 12.30
CA ALA A 34 -4.28 -13.90 12.00
C ALA A 34 -4.88 -12.80 11.09
N LYS A 35 -4.47 -11.54 11.30
CA LYS A 35 -4.89 -10.42 10.43
C LYS A 35 -4.29 -10.55 9.03
N LEU A 36 -2.99 -10.83 8.93
CA LEU A 36 -2.31 -11.02 7.63
C LEU A 36 -2.89 -12.21 6.86
N THR A 37 -3.04 -13.37 7.50
CA THR A 37 -3.67 -14.56 6.93
C THR A 37 -5.05 -14.22 6.40
N ARG A 38 -5.91 -13.57 7.19
CA ARG A 38 -7.25 -13.17 6.74
C ARG A 38 -7.18 -12.27 5.51
N THR A 39 -6.29 -11.28 5.49
CA THR A 39 -6.18 -10.33 4.37
C THR A 39 -5.68 -11.02 3.09
N HIS A 40 -4.68 -11.88 3.19
CA HIS A 40 -4.02 -12.47 2.03
C HIS A 40 -4.73 -13.73 1.50
N GLU A 41 -5.42 -14.48 2.37
CA GLU A 41 -6.19 -15.67 1.99
C GLU A 41 -7.62 -15.35 1.55
N ALA A 42 -8.11 -14.11 1.75
CA ALA A 42 -9.52 -13.73 1.52
C ALA A 42 -10.06 -14.04 0.11
N LYS A 43 -9.18 -14.13 -0.90
CA LYS A 43 -9.57 -14.38 -2.29
C LYS A 43 -9.44 -15.85 -2.71
N GLN A 44 -8.91 -16.71 -1.84
CA GLN A 44 -8.79 -18.13 -2.14
C GLN A 44 -10.18 -18.78 -2.05
N GLU A 45 -10.41 -19.80 -2.88
CA GLU A 45 -11.65 -20.60 -2.82
C GLU A 45 -11.83 -21.25 -1.45
N LYS A 46 -10.73 -21.71 -0.86
CA LYS A 46 -10.66 -22.23 0.51
C LYS A 46 -9.60 -21.46 1.31
N PRO A 47 -9.97 -20.36 1.97
CA PRO A 47 -9.03 -19.56 2.76
C PRO A 47 -8.41 -20.37 3.89
N TRP A 48 -7.08 -20.44 3.95
CA TRP A 48 -6.38 -21.09 5.06
C TRP A 48 -6.56 -20.30 6.36
N LYS A 49 -6.66 -21.01 7.48
CA LYS A 49 -6.76 -20.44 8.83
C LYS A 49 -5.62 -20.96 9.69
N MET A 50 -5.18 -20.13 10.64
CA MET A 50 -4.17 -20.53 11.64
C MET A 50 -4.56 -21.80 12.43
N SER A 51 -5.86 -22.06 12.59
CA SER A 51 -6.40 -23.27 13.23
C SER A 51 -6.32 -24.53 12.37
N ASP A 52 -5.99 -24.41 11.09
CA ASP A 52 -5.85 -25.54 10.17
C ASP A 52 -4.49 -26.25 10.35
N ALA A 53 -3.58 -25.65 11.13
CA ALA A 53 -2.32 -26.25 11.54
C ALA A 53 -2.33 -26.62 13.03
N PRO A 54 -1.52 -27.61 13.45
CA PRO A 54 -1.37 -27.97 14.87
C PRO A 54 -0.93 -26.77 15.72
N SER A 55 -1.51 -26.64 16.91
CA SER A 55 -1.29 -25.47 17.79
C SER A 55 0.13 -25.38 18.31
N ASP A 56 0.77 -26.52 18.58
CA ASP A 56 2.16 -26.69 18.98
C ASP A 56 3.12 -26.31 17.86
N TYR A 57 2.81 -26.70 16.62
CA TYR A 57 3.56 -26.30 15.44
C TYR A 57 3.54 -24.78 15.26
N ILE A 58 2.36 -24.16 15.29
CA ILE A 58 2.23 -22.69 15.22
C ILE A 58 2.97 -22.01 16.38
N ALA A 59 2.89 -22.55 17.60
CA ALA A 59 3.61 -22.00 18.74
C ALA A 59 5.13 -22.08 18.59
N ALA A 60 5.66 -23.09 17.90
CA ALA A 60 7.09 -23.19 17.60
C ALA A 60 7.52 -22.14 16.56
N GLU A 61 6.80 -22.02 15.44
CA GLU A 61 7.09 -21.04 14.38
C GLU A 61 7.03 -19.60 14.89
N LEU A 62 6.10 -19.30 15.81
CA LEU A 62 5.98 -17.98 16.42
C LEU A 62 7.23 -17.53 17.19
N LYS A 63 8.04 -18.45 17.72
CA LYS A 63 9.27 -18.12 18.44
C LYS A 63 10.37 -17.57 17.54
N GLU A 64 10.26 -17.82 16.23
CA GLU A 64 11.22 -17.37 15.22
C GLU A 64 10.83 -16.00 14.63
N ILE A 65 9.77 -15.37 15.14
CA ILE A 65 9.22 -14.11 14.62
C ILE A 65 9.34 -13.00 15.66
N ILE A 66 9.85 -11.85 15.22
CA ILE A 66 9.75 -10.60 15.97
C ILE A 66 8.73 -9.69 15.28
N GLY A 67 7.71 -9.29 16.02
CA GLY A 67 6.74 -8.30 15.57
C GLY A 67 7.30 -6.90 15.70
N ILE A 68 7.03 -6.04 14.71
CA ILE A 68 7.41 -4.63 14.74
C ILE A 68 6.14 -3.80 14.70
N GLU A 69 5.95 -2.99 15.74
CA GLU A 69 4.90 -1.97 15.78
C GLU A 69 5.54 -0.59 15.62
N ILE A 70 4.96 0.22 14.74
CA ILE A 70 5.37 1.62 14.53
C ILE A 70 4.29 2.52 15.11
N GLU A 71 4.56 3.13 16.26
CA GLU A 71 3.70 4.18 16.81
C GLU A 71 3.87 5.43 15.96
N ILE A 72 2.84 5.75 15.17
CA ILE A 72 2.87 6.86 14.21
C ILE A 72 2.97 8.18 14.97
N GLN A 73 4.06 8.91 14.74
CA GLN A 73 4.24 10.26 15.27
C GLN A 73 4.01 11.32 14.21
N HIS A 74 4.27 10.98 12.95
CA HIS A 74 4.15 11.93 11.85
C HIS A 74 3.92 11.21 10.53
N MET A 75 3.10 11.81 9.68
CA MET A 75 2.75 11.27 8.37
C MET A 75 2.72 12.39 7.33
N ILE A 76 3.40 12.21 6.21
CA ILE A 76 3.33 13.12 5.05
C ILE A 76 2.87 12.34 3.82
N GLY A 77 1.82 12.82 3.18
CA GLY A 77 1.50 12.46 1.80
C GLY A 77 2.21 13.39 0.80
N LYS A 78 2.79 12.84 -0.26
CA LYS A 78 3.26 13.60 -1.43
C LYS A 78 2.57 13.09 -2.68
N PHE A 79 2.08 14.03 -3.47
CA PHE A 79 1.28 13.77 -4.67
C PHE A 79 1.86 14.58 -5.82
N LYS A 80 2.37 13.91 -6.84
CA LYS A 80 2.74 14.53 -8.13
C LYS A 80 1.87 13.88 -9.19
N LEU A 81 0.86 14.60 -9.64
CA LEU A 81 -0.24 14.08 -10.46
C LEU A 81 -0.50 14.99 -11.66
N SER A 82 0.55 15.57 -12.24
CA SER A 82 0.46 16.55 -13.34
C SER A 82 -0.42 17.77 -13.02
N GLN A 83 -0.45 18.21 -11.76
CA GLN A 83 -1.32 19.30 -11.29
C GLN A 83 -1.09 20.65 -11.98
N ASN A 84 0.06 20.83 -12.63
CA ASN A 84 0.48 22.05 -13.31
C ASN A 84 0.26 22.02 -14.84
N ARG A 85 -0.56 21.09 -15.32
CA ARG A 85 -0.90 20.96 -16.75
C ARG A 85 -2.30 21.51 -17.00
N ASP A 86 -2.56 21.91 -18.24
CA ASP A 86 -3.92 22.21 -18.64
C ASP A 86 -4.79 20.94 -18.65
N GLN A 87 -6.11 21.13 -18.68
CA GLN A 87 -7.06 20.04 -18.54
C GLN A 87 -6.94 19.02 -19.69
N SER A 88 -6.67 19.47 -20.92
CA SER A 88 -6.47 18.59 -22.08
C SER A 88 -5.26 17.68 -21.91
N ASP A 89 -4.12 18.22 -21.47
CA ASP A 89 -2.91 17.46 -21.20
C ASP A 89 -3.13 16.46 -20.06
N ALA A 90 -3.84 16.87 -19.02
CA ALA A 90 -4.11 16.03 -17.87
C ALA A 90 -5.05 14.85 -18.23
N VAL A 91 -6.07 15.08 -19.07
CA VAL A 91 -6.93 14.02 -19.65
C VAL A 91 -6.11 13.07 -20.53
N ASN A 92 -5.19 13.61 -21.34
CA ASN A 92 -4.28 12.79 -22.15
C ASN A 92 -3.38 11.90 -21.28
N VAL A 93 -2.88 12.41 -20.15
CA VAL A 93 -2.12 11.62 -19.17
C VAL A 93 -2.98 10.48 -18.60
N VAL A 94 -4.22 10.75 -18.17
CA VAL A 94 -5.14 9.72 -17.67
C VAL A 94 -5.36 8.62 -18.71
N ASN A 95 -5.63 8.99 -19.96
CA ASN A 95 -5.91 8.02 -21.03
C ASN A 95 -4.69 7.14 -21.34
N ASN A 96 -3.49 7.72 -21.39
CA ASN A 96 -2.27 6.96 -21.63
C ASN A 96 -1.89 6.05 -20.46
N LEU A 97 -2.05 6.51 -19.21
CA LEU A 97 -1.85 5.67 -18.03
C LEU A 97 -2.79 4.45 -18.04
N LYS A 98 -4.06 4.62 -18.43
CA LYS A 98 -5.00 3.50 -18.59
C LYS A 98 -4.53 2.49 -19.65
N LYS A 99 -4.07 2.97 -20.81
CA LYS A 99 -3.55 2.11 -21.88
C LYS A 99 -2.32 1.30 -21.45
N GLN A 100 -1.51 1.86 -20.54
CA GLN A 100 -0.36 1.17 -19.95
C GLN A 100 -0.73 0.27 -18.76
N GLY A 101 -2.01 0.10 -18.43
CA GLY A 101 -2.46 -0.71 -17.29
C GLY A 101 -2.29 -0.03 -15.93
N GLN A 102 -1.84 1.22 -15.88
CA GLN A 102 -1.67 2.00 -14.64
C GLN A 102 -3.00 2.61 -14.14
N ILE A 103 -4.00 1.75 -13.95
CA ILE A 103 -5.39 2.15 -13.68
C ILE A 103 -5.52 3.00 -12.40
N GLN A 104 -4.81 2.65 -11.33
CA GLN A 104 -4.90 3.37 -10.06
C GLN A 104 -4.30 4.78 -10.16
N LEU A 105 -3.14 4.92 -10.81
CA LEU A 105 -2.52 6.22 -11.02
C LEU A 105 -3.37 7.09 -11.96
N ALA A 106 -3.98 6.49 -12.99
CA ALA A 106 -4.91 7.20 -13.87
C ALA A 106 -6.14 7.72 -13.10
N LYS A 107 -6.68 6.91 -12.17
CA LYS A 107 -7.79 7.34 -11.30
C LYS A 107 -7.38 8.48 -10.38
N ALA A 108 -6.19 8.41 -9.78
CA ALA A 108 -5.67 9.46 -8.91
C ALA A 108 -5.47 10.79 -9.64
N VAL A 109 -4.86 10.75 -10.83
CA VAL A 109 -4.71 11.95 -11.67
C VAL A 109 -6.09 12.51 -12.04
N LYS A 110 -7.03 11.64 -12.44
CA LYS A 110 -8.39 12.06 -12.79
C LYS A 110 -9.09 12.76 -11.63
N GLN A 111 -9.07 12.16 -10.44
CA GLN A 111 -9.71 12.72 -9.25
C GLN A 111 -9.16 14.12 -8.93
N TYR A 112 -7.84 14.31 -9.02
CA TYR A 112 -7.24 15.62 -8.77
C TYR A 112 -7.67 16.71 -9.77
N ILE A 113 -7.98 16.35 -11.03
CA ILE A 113 -8.40 17.34 -12.04
C ILE A 113 -9.88 17.71 -11.89
N GLU A 114 -10.66 16.84 -11.23
CA GLU A 114 -12.09 17.04 -10.98
C GLU A 114 -12.36 17.79 -9.66
N ASP A 115 -11.42 17.73 -8.71
CA ASP A 115 -11.40 18.47 -7.43
C ASP A 115 -10.88 19.92 -7.61
#